data_AF-A0A0G1QGP0-F1
#
_entry.id   AF-A0A0G1QGP0-F1
#
_cell.length_a   1.000
_cell.length_b   1.000
_cell.length_c   1.000
_cell.angle_alpha   90.00
_cell.angle_beta   90.00
_cell.angle_gamma   90.00
#
_symmetry.space_group_name_H-M   'P 1'
#
loop_
_entity.id
_entity.type
_entity.pdbx_description
1 polymer ?
#
loop_
_entity_poly.entity_id
_entity_poly.type
_entity_poly.pdbx_seq_one_letter_code
_entity_poly.pdbx_strand_id
1 'polypeptide(L)'
;MIYNLIFGLSGGFATASWGAFKDSPYENFSLLSFLRSPLITVVYYMGLLTIFTGNQSNIHNFVYLFSAIALERLTQEYWKAFFRKNQRKNIYKIPQSFHIFGKVPTYTTRIIIGILITSLTSVIIILLSLLKYYGNYWIIPSIILSIIPAIGGVWKDAPIEGFEILKFPRSFIVMFLSAFIIHSYTDNLAILILGSAGLERLIVEFYKTFIILSTPGKFFPTILNKQWYTNRTVFVASYFLSITLIIALWQ
;
A
#
# COMPACT_ATOMS: atom_id res chain seq x y z
N MET A 1 -16.70 -15.78 -10.96
CA MET A 1 -16.00 -14.71 -11.72
C MET A 1 -16.48 -13.31 -11.35
N ILE A 2 -17.78 -13.00 -11.44
CA ILE A 2 -18.32 -11.67 -11.08
C ILE A 2 -18.01 -11.30 -9.62
N TYR A 3 -18.19 -12.23 -8.68
CA TYR A 3 -17.83 -12.07 -7.27
C TYR A 3 -16.38 -11.57 -7.08
N ASN A 4 -15.40 -12.29 -7.64
CA ASN A 4 -13.99 -11.95 -7.55
C ASN A 4 -13.66 -10.57 -8.15
N LEU A 5 -14.33 -10.20 -9.23
CA LEU A 5 -14.17 -8.87 -9.84
C LEU A 5 -14.68 -7.78 -8.91
N ILE A 6 -15.88 -7.93 -8.33
CA ILE A 6 -16.44 -6.96 -7.38
C ILE A 6 -15.53 -6.83 -6.16
N PHE A 7 -15.02 -7.94 -5.65
CA PHE A 7 -14.16 -7.95 -4.47
C PHE A 7 -12.82 -7.24 -4.72
N GLY A 8 -12.14 -7.59 -5.83
CA GLY A 8 -10.91 -6.91 -6.26
C GLY A 8 -11.11 -5.42 -6.53
N LEU A 9 -12.22 -5.04 -7.18
CA LEU A 9 -12.58 -3.64 -7.42
C LEU A 9 -12.80 -2.89 -6.10
N SER A 10 -13.48 -3.50 -5.14
CA SER A 10 -13.74 -2.90 -3.83
C SER A 10 -12.43 -2.58 -3.10
N GLY A 11 -11.46 -3.50 -3.09
CA GLY A 11 -10.13 -3.23 -2.52
C GLY A 11 -9.42 -2.05 -3.19
N GLY A 12 -9.46 -1.98 -4.52
CA GLY A 12 -8.80 -0.89 -5.24
C GLY A 12 -9.56 0.45 -5.20
N PHE A 13 -10.89 0.44 -5.07
CA PHE A 13 -11.66 1.66 -4.82
C PHE A 13 -11.44 2.18 -3.41
N ALA A 14 -11.32 1.30 -2.40
CA ALA A 14 -10.92 1.70 -1.07
C ALA A 14 -9.56 2.45 -1.13
N THR A 15 -8.55 1.87 -1.80
CA THR A 15 -7.21 2.49 -1.92
C THR A 15 -7.21 3.79 -2.70
N ALA A 16 -7.97 3.88 -3.78
CA ALA A 16 -8.09 5.09 -4.59
C ALA A 16 -8.81 6.21 -3.82
N SER A 17 -9.83 5.85 -3.04
CA SER A 17 -10.69 6.81 -2.34
C SER A 17 -9.95 7.54 -1.23
N TRP A 18 -9.20 6.84 -0.36
CA TRP A 18 -8.39 7.55 0.65
C TRP A 18 -7.29 8.39 0.01
N GLY A 19 -6.71 7.93 -1.10
CA GLY A 19 -5.69 8.66 -1.84
C GLY A 19 -6.25 9.96 -2.41
N ALA A 20 -7.38 9.87 -3.12
CA ALA A 20 -8.04 11.01 -3.72
C ALA A 20 -8.56 12.01 -2.67
N PHE A 21 -9.09 11.52 -1.53
CA PHE A 21 -9.54 12.38 -0.44
C PHE A 21 -8.40 13.26 0.11
N LYS A 22 -7.21 12.67 0.30
CA LYS A 22 -6.04 13.36 0.85
C LYS A 22 -5.35 14.26 -0.18
N ASP A 23 -5.22 13.79 -1.41
CA ASP A 23 -4.34 14.40 -2.40
C ASP A 23 -5.07 15.46 -3.25
N SER A 24 -6.39 15.32 -3.48
CA SER A 24 -7.15 16.23 -4.36
C SER A 24 -7.16 17.73 -3.98
N PRO A 25 -7.05 18.14 -2.69
CA PRO A 25 -6.89 19.56 -2.37
C PRO A 25 -5.53 20.15 -2.79
N TYR A 26 -4.51 19.31 -2.92
CA TYR A 26 -3.11 19.69 -3.20
C TYR A 26 -2.68 19.33 -4.63
N GLU A 27 -3.42 18.46 -5.30
CA GLU A 27 -3.13 17.97 -6.64
C GLU A 27 -4.40 17.95 -7.47
N ASN A 28 -4.30 18.26 -8.76
CA ASN A 28 -5.46 18.15 -9.64
C ASN A 28 -5.92 16.69 -9.72
N PHE A 29 -7.20 16.48 -9.43
CA PHE A 29 -7.83 15.18 -9.57
C PHE A 29 -7.84 14.74 -11.04
N SER A 30 -7.57 13.47 -11.27
CA SER A 30 -7.63 12.84 -12.59
C SER A 30 -8.37 11.52 -12.46
N LEU A 31 -9.44 11.36 -13.24
CA LEU A 31 -10.24 10.13 -13.25
C LEU A 31 -9.40 8.91 -13.67
N LEU A 32 -8.50 9.07 -14.64
CA LEU A 32 -7.59 8.00 -15.07
C LEU A 32 -6.64 7.59 -13.94
N SER A 33 -6.14 8.56 -13.17
CA SER A 33 -5.28 8.26 -12.01
C SER A 33 -6.04 7.55 -10.90
N PHE A 34 -7.33 7.89 -10.73
CA PHE A 34 -8.23 7.27 -9.76
C PHE A 34 -8.58 5.83 -10.14
N LEU A 35 -8.99 5.57 -11.39
CA LEU A 35 -9.40 4.25 -11.87
C LEU A 35 -8.24 3.25 -12.01
N ARG A 36 -7.01 3.75 -12.10
CA ARG A 36 -5.81 2.90 -12.19
C ARG A 36 -5.65 1.96 -10.98
N SER A 37 -5.91 2.42 -9.76
CA SER A 37 -5.75 1.59 -8.56
C SER A 37 -6.76 0.43 -8.48
N PRO A 38 -8.08 0.62 -8.74
CA PRO A 38 -9.04 -0.45 -8.95
C PRO A 38 -8.57 -1.49 -9.96
N LEU A 39 -8.14 -1.04 -11.14
CA LEU A 39 -7.72 -1.95 -12.21
C LEU A 39 -6.48 -2.77 -11.82
N ILE A 40 -5.45 -2.13 -11.27
CA ILE A 40 -4.24 -2.84 -10.86
C ILE A 40 -4.53 -3.80 -9.69
N THR A 41 -5.39 -3.41 -8.75
CA THR A 41 -5.78 -4.29 -7.62
C THR A 41 -6.51 -5.52 -8.12
N VAL A 42 -7.44 -5.39 -9.07
CA VAL A 42 -8.12 -6.53 -9.71
C VAL A 42 -7.12 -7.45 -10.41
N VAL A 43 -6.17 -6.89 -11.16
CA VAL A 43 -5.13 -7.68 -11.85
C VAL A 43 -4.31 -8.49 -10.84
N TYR A 44 -3.84 -7.86 -9.76
CA TYR A 44 -3.10 -8.59 -8.72
C TYR A 44 -3.95 -9.62 -8.01
N TYR A 45 -5.19 -9.27 -7.65
CA TYR A 45 -6.10 -10.19 -6.95
C TYR A 45 -6.40 -11.43 -7.78
N MET A 46 -6.77 -11.26 -9.06
CA MET A 46 -7.01 -12.36 -9.98
C MET A 46 -5.74 -13.17 -10.25
N GLY A 47 -4.59 -12.50 -10.40
CA GLY A 47 -3.29 -13.16 -10.56
C GLY A 47 -2.96 -14.06 -9.36
N LEU A 48 -3.07 -13.53 -8.14
CA LEU A 48 -2.85 -14.29 -6.91
C LEU A 48 -3.82 -15.47 -6.79
N LEU A 49 -5.11 -15.27 -7.08
CA LEU A 49 -6.07 -16.37 -7.12
C LEU A 49 -5.60 -17.47 -8.07
N THR A 50 -5.23 -17.13 -9.32
CA THR A 50 -4.81 -18.13 -10.31
C THR A 50 -3.53 -18.87 -9.93
N ILE A 51 -2.57 -18.19 -9.29
CA ILE A 51 -1.28 -18.78 -8.90
C ILE A 51 -1.44 -19.75 -7.72
N PHE A 52 -2.30 -19.43 -6.75
CA PHE A 52 -2.34 -20.15 -5.47
C PHE A 52 -3.56 -21.08 -5.29
N THR A 53 -4.65 -20.91 -6.05
CA THR A 53 -5.80 -21.85 -5.95
C THR A 53 -5.46 -23.28 -6.38
N GLY A 54 -4.46 -23.48 -7.24
CA GLY A 54 -4.00 -24.83 -7.64
C GLY A 54 -3.09 -25.53 -6.61
N ASN A 55 -2.55 -24.82 -5.63
CA ASN A 55 -1.42 -25.29 -4.80
C ASN A 55 -1.83 -25.89 -3.43
N GLN A 56 -3.07 -26.37 -3.27
CA GLN A 56 -3.59 -26.94 -2.01
C GLN A 56 -3.30 -26.06 -0.78
N SER A 57 -3.31 -24.74 -0.96
CA SER A 57 -3.07 -23.77 0.13
C SER A 57 -4.40 -23.33 0.72
N ASN A 58 -4.52 -23.35 2.04
CA ASN A 58 -5.75 -22.95 2.73
C ASN A 58 -5.73 -21.43 2.91
N ILE A 59 -6.08 -20.71 1.86
CA ILE A 59 -6.01 -19.25 1.82
C ILE A 59 -7.40 -18.66 1.58
N HIS A 60 -7.87 -17.83 2.50
CA HIS A 60 -9.14 -17.14 2.36
C HIS A 60 -9.04 -15.95 1.39
N ASN A 61 -10.16 -15.65 0.71
CA ASN A 61 -10.26 -14.64 -0.33
C ASN A 61 -9.79 -13.25 0.11
N PHE A 62 -10.12 -12.83 1.33
CA PHE A 62 -9.73 -11.51 1.83
C PHE A 62 -8.21 -11.37 2.03
N VAL A 63 -7.48 -12.45 2.30
CA VAL A 63 -6.02 -12.41 2.42
C VAL A 63 -5.37 -12.17 1.06
N TYR A 64 -5.93 -12.75 -0.02
CA TYR A 64 -5.55 -12.40 -1.39
C TYR A 64 -5.87 -10.94 -1.72
N LEU A 65 -7.01 -10.42 -1.27
CA LEU A 65 -7.38 -9.02 -1.49
C LEU A 65 -6.40 -8.07 -0.80
N PHE A 66 -6.07 -8.31 0.47
CA PHE A 66 -5.08 -7.49 1.18
C PHE A 66 -3.69 -7.61 0.53
N SER A 67 -3.30 -8.80 0.09
CA SER A 67 -2.06 -9.00 -0.66
C SER A 67 -2.05 -8.20 -1.96
N ALA A 68 -3.17 -8.17 -2.69
CA ALA A 68 -3.31 -7.38 -3.91
C ALA A 68 -3.24 -5.87 -3.64
N ILE A 69 -3.83 -5.40 -2.54
CA ILE A 69 -3.69 -4.01 -2.08
C ILE A 69 -2.21 -3.69 -1.79
N ALA A 70 -1.48 -4.57 -1.12
CA ALA A 70 -0.06 -4.37 -0.82
C ALA A 70 0.79 -4.29 -2.10
N LEU A 71 0.58 -5.22 -3.04
CA LEU A 71 1.28 -5.23 -4.34
C LEU A 71 0.96 -3.97 -5.15
N GLU A 72 -0.30 -3.55 -5.18
CA GLU A 72 -0.69 -2.32 -5.87
C GLU A 72 0.03 -1.11 -5.27
N ARG A 73 0.10 -1.01 -3.94
CA ARG A 73 0.82 0.08 -3.25
C ARG A 73 2.33 0.03 -3.50
N LEU A 74 2.93 -1.15 -3.44
CA LEU A 74 4.36 -1.34 -3.73
C LEU A 74 4.69 -0.89 -5.16
N THR A 75 3.88 -1.30 -6.14
CA THR A 75 4.03 -0.90 -7.54
C THR A 75 3.89 0.62 -7.71
N GLN A 76 2.95 1.26 -7.00
CA GLN A 76 2.83 2.71 -7.04
C GLN A 76 4.02 3.44 -6.40
N GLU A 77 4.53 2.94 -5.28
CA GLU A 77 5.72 3.53 -4.65
C GLU A 77 6.95 3.36 -5.54
N TYR A 78 7.16 2.20 -6.16
CA TYR A 78 8.29 1.97 -7.08
C TYR A 78 8.20 2.81 -8.34
N TRP A 79 7.00 2.92 -8.93
CA TRP A 79 6.77 3.82 -10.05
C TRP A 79 7.15 5.26 -9.72
N LYS A 80 6.68 5.79 -8.58
CA LYS A 80 7.01 7.16 -8.14
C LYS A 80 8.50 7.33 -7.83
N ALA A 81 9.09 6.36 -7.14
CA ALA A 81 10.46 6.42 -6.66
C ALA A 81 11.47 6.32 -7.79
N PHE A 82 11.29 5.41 -8.75
CA PHE A 82 12.32 5.06 -9.73
C PHE A 82 11.99 5.47 -11.16
N PHE A 83 10.77 5.17 -11.62
CA PHE A 83 10.43 5.24 -13.04
C PHE A 83 9.79 6.56 -13.47
N ARG A 84 9.22 7.34 -12.54
CA ARG A 84 8.65 8.64 -12.86
C ARG A 84 9.75 9.66 -13.19
N LYS A 85 9.80 10.07 -14.47
CA LYS A 85 10.74 11.07 -15.00
C LYS A 85 10.47 12.47 -14.45
N ASN A 86 9.25 12.98 -14.64
CA ASN A 86 8.89 14.32 -14.21
C ASN A 86 8.32 14.31 -12.79
N GLN A 87 9.10 14.83 -11.85
CA GLN A 87 8.61 15.09 -10.49
C GLN A 87 7.80 16.38 -10.48
N ARG A 88 6.74 16.40 -9.68
CA ARG A 88 5.92 17.60 -9.52
C ARG A 88 6.66 18.57 -8.61
N LYS A 89 7.20 19.64 -9.21
CA LYS A 89 7.92 20.70 -8.50
C LYS A 89 6.94 21.55 -7.70
N ASN A 90 7.38 22.06 -6.54
CA ASN A 90 6.64 23.01 -5.69
C ASN A 90 5.33 22.50 -5.06
N ILE A 91 5.07 21.19 -5.11
CA ILE A 91 3.91 20.57 -4.44
C ILE A 91 4.35 19.81 -3.19
N TYR A 92 5.48 19.11 -3.25
CA TYR A 92 5.95 18.25 -2.17
C TYR A 92 7.13 18.85 -1.43
N LYS A 93 7.08 18.78 -0.08
CA LYS A 93 8.23 18.99 0.80
C LYS A 93 9.21 17.81 0.71
N ILE A 94 8.66 16.60 0.70
CA ILE A 94 9.42 15.35 0.66
C ILE A 94 9.52 14.86 -0.79
N PRO A 95 10.73 14.67 -1.34
CA PRO A 95 10.90 14.12 -2.67
C PRO A 95 10.20 12.77 -2.80
N GLN A 96 9.30 12.66 -3.77
CA GLN A 96 8.62 11.40 -4.07
C GLN A 96 9.46 10.46 -4.94
N SER A 97 10.56 10.95 -5.50
CA SER A 97 11.62 10.11 -6.07
C SER A 97 12.41 9.41 -4.98
N PHE A 98 13.05 8.30 -5.34
CA PHE A 98 14.18 7.77 -4.60
C PHE A 98 15.20 8.89 -4.39
N HIS A 99 15.63 9.05 -3.14
CA HIS A 99 16.58 10.09 -2.75
C HIS A 99 17.40 9.59 -1.58
N ILE A 100 18.65 10.04 -1.49
CA ILE A 100 19.54 9.71 -0.38
C ILE A 100 19.78 11.02 0.37
N PHE A 101 19.31 11.11 1.61
CA PHE A 101 19.37 12.34 2.43
C PHE A 101 18.84 13.59 1.69
N GLY A 102 17.64 13.48 1.12
CA GLY A 102 16.98 14.54 0.33
C GLY A 102 17.53 14.77 -1.08
N LYS A 103 18.69 14.20 -1.45
CA LYS A 103 19.29 14.36 -2.79
C LYS A 103 18.77 13.31 -3.76
N VAL A 104 18.18 13.76 -4.87
CA VAL A 104 17.64 12.89 -5.92
C VAL A 104 18.75 12.57 -6.93
N PRO A 105 19.09 11.29 -7.17
CA PRO A 105 20.08 10.92 -8.18
C PRO A 105 19.53 11.10 -9.61
N THR A 106 20.40 10.94 -10.61
CA THR A 106 20.02 11.06 -12.03
C THR A 106 18.94 10.04 -12.40
N TYR A 107 18.15 10.37 -13.44
CA TYR A 107 17.05 9.51 -13.89
C TYR A 107 17.52 8.11 -14.31
N THR A 108 18.68 8.01 -14.96
CA THR A 108 19.28 6.73 -15.36
C THR A 108 19.65 5.87 -14.14
N THR A 109 20.31 6.45 -13.14
CA THR A 109 20.64 5.77 -11.90
C THR A 109 19.37 5.30 -11.17
N ARG A 110 18.31 6.12 -11.14
CA ARG A 110 17.02 5.73 -10.56
C ARG A 110 16.39 4.53 -11.26
N ILE A 111 16.44 4.47 -12.60
CA ILE A 111 15.93 3.31 -13.35
C ILE A 111 16.73 2.05 -13.01
N ILE A 112 18.05 2.12 -13.01
CA ILE A 112 18.92 0.96 -12.72
C ILE A 112 18.62 0.42 -11.32
N ILE A 113 18.61 1.31 -10.31
CA ILE A 113 18.27 0.95 -8.94
C ILE A 113 16.84 0.39 -8.86
N GLY A 114 15.89 0.99 -9.57
CA GLY A 114 14.50 0.54 -9.61
C GLY A 114 14.34 -0.87 -10.17
N ILE A 115 15.05 -1.19 -11.27
CA ILE A 115 15.07 -2.54 -11.84
C ILE A 115 15.66 -3.53 -10.82
N LEU A 116 16.80 -3.20 -10.22
CA LEU A 116 17.45 -4.08 -9.23
C LEU A 116 16.56 -4.34 -8.01
N ILE A 117 15.97 -3.30 -7.43
CA ILE A 117 15.09 -3.43 -6.25
C ILE A 117 13.82 -4.18 -6.62
N THR A 118 13.18 -3.86 -7.75
CA THR A 118 11.97 -4.56 -8.19
C THR A 118 12.25 -6.04 -8.40
N SER A 119 13.33 -6.39 -9.11
CA SER A 119 13.73 -7.79 -9.32
C SER A 119 14.03 -8.51 -8.02
N LEU A 120 14.80 -7.89 -7.11
CA LEU A 120 15.11 -8.47 -5.80
C LEU A 120 13.85 -8.73 -4.99
N THR A 121 12.93 -7.77 -4.93
CA THR A 121 11.67 -7.94 -4.21
C THR A 121 10.77 -9.01 -4.82
N SER A 122 10.70 -9.10 -6.15
CA SER A 122 9.98 -10.19 -6.83
C SER A 122 10.59 -11.55 -6.50
N VAL A 123 11.92 -11.69 -6.52
CA VAL A 123 12.60 -12.94 -6.14
C VAL A 123 12.29 -13.30 -4.69
N ILE A 124 12.37 -12.35 -3.75
CA ILE A 124 12.05 -12.58 -2.34
C ILE A 124 10.59 -13.03 -2.19
N ILE A 125 9.63 -12.39 -2.86
CA ILE A 125 8.22 -12.78 -2.83
C ILE A 125 8.03 -14.19 -3.37
N ILE A 126 8.70 -14.54 -4.49
CA ILE A 126 8.65 -15.89 -5.07
C ILE A 126 9.23 -16.90 -4.07
N LEU A 127 10.40 -16.65 -3.50
CA LEU A 127 11.01 -17.57 -2.52
C LEU A 127 10.10 -17.78 -1.31
N LEU A 128 9.52 -16.70 -0.77
CA LEU A 128 8.57 -16.79 0.34
C LEU A 128 7.27 -17.50 -0.05
N SER A 129 6.86 -17.44 -1.32
CA SER A 129 5.65 -18.11 -1.80
C SER A 129 5.79 -19.63 -1.85
N LEU A 130 7.03 -20.13 -1.90
CA LEU A 130 7.33 -21.56 -1.83
C LEU A 130 7.29 -22.09 -0.39
N LEU A 131 7.22 -21.21 0.61
CA LEU A 131 7.27 -21.57 2.02
C LEU A 131 5.87 -21.60 2.63
N LYS A 132 5.49 -22.77 3.13
CA LYS A 132 4.37 -22.93 4.06
C LYS A 132 4.86 -22.87 5.49
N TYR A 133 4.03 -22.36 6.40
CA TYR A 133 4.31 -22.39 7.83
C TYR A 133 3.26 -23.21 8.59
N TYR A 134 3.65 -23.72 9.75
CA TYR A 134 2.80 -24.48 10.66
C TYR A 134 2.98 -23.97 12.09
N GLY A 135 1.92 -24.05 12.90
CA GLY A 135 1.94 -23.58 14.28
C GLY A 135 2.37 -22.12 14.40
N ASN A 136 3.34 -21.83 15.26
CA ASN A 136 3.78 -20.47 15.59
C ASN A 136 4.97 -19.96 14.74
N TYR A 137 5.39 -20.70 13.70
CA TYR A 137 6.53 -20.31 12.87
C TYR A 137 6.31 -19.04 12.03
N TRP A 138 5.08 -18.53 11.97
CA TRP A 138 4.77 -17.24 11.34
C TRP A 138 5.30 -16.03 12.12
N ILE A 139 5.55 -16.16 13.44
CA ILE A 139 5.87 -15.03 14.32
C ILE A 139 7.20 -14.38 13.93
N ILE A 140 8.27 -15.17 13.83
CA ILE A 140 9.62 -14.68 13.52
C ILE A 140 9.67 -13.93 12.18
N PRO A 141 9.22 -14.50 11.04
CA PRO A 141 9.25 -13.77 9.78
C PRO A 141 8.33 -12.55 9.79
N SER A 142 7.20 -12.60 10.50
CA SER A 142 6.30 -11.43 10.63
C SER A 142 6.98 -10.28 11.39
N ILE A 143 7.71 -10.57 12.47
CA ILE A 143 8.48 -9.55 13.22
C ILE A 143 9.55 -8.94 12.32
N ILE A 144 10.38 -9.78 11.67
CA ILE A 144 11.49 -9.31 10.83
C ILE A 144 10.98 -8.39 9.72
N LEU A 145 9.88 -8.78 9.06
CA LEU A 145 9.37 -8.05 7.90
C LEU A 145 8.55 -6.83 8.29
N SER A 146 7.94 -6.81 9.48
CA SER A 146 7.26 -5.62 10.01
C SER A 146 8.21 -4.44 10.28
N ILE A 147 9.52 -4.69 10.38
CA ILE A 147 10.53 -3.64 10.52
C ILE A 147 10.73 -2.87 9.20
N ILE A 148 10.49 -3.51 8.06
CA ILE A 148 10.78 -2.93 6.73
C ILE A 148 9.99 -1.63 6.49
N PRO A 149 8.65 -1.56 6.70
CA PRO A 149 7.91 -0.30 6.54
C PRO A 149 8.37 0.79 7.51
N ALA A 150 8.77 0.43 8.73
CA ALA A 150 9.30 1.39 9.71
C ALA A 150 10.63 1.99 9.24
N ILE A 151 11.56 1.16 8.73
CA ILE A 151 12.81 1.62 8.11
C ILE A 151 12.51 2.50 6.88
N GLY A 152 11.59 2.07 6.02
CA GLY A 152 11.21 2.82 4.82
C GLY A 152 10.65 4.21 5.15
N GLY A 153 9.82 4.31 6.19
CA GLY A 153 9.31 5.59 6.70
C GLY A 153 10.43 6.49 7.23
N VAL A 154 11.32 5.95 8.07
CA VAL A 154 12.46 6.72 8.60
C VAL A 154 13.38 7.20 7.49
N TRP A 155 13.75 6.32 6.57
CA TRP A 155 14.64 6.65 5.47
C TRP A 155 14.09 7.79 4.59
N LYS A 156 12.77 7.83 4.41
CA LYS A 156 12.09 8.83 3.58
C LYS A 156 11.82 10.14 4.32
N ASP A 157 11.29 10.05 5.53
CA ASP A 157 10.69 11.20 6.22
C ASP A 157 11.70 11.86 7.19
N ALA A 158 12.56 11.08 7.88
CA ALA A 158 13.45 11.60 8.92
C ALA A 158 14.52 12.60 8.44
N PRO A 159 15.10 12.48 7.22
CA PRO A 159 16.06 13.49 6.74
C PRO A 159 15.46 14.89 6.54
N ILE A 160 14.13 15.01 6.50
CA ILE A 160 13.42 16.26 6.18
C ILE A 160 12.59 16.74 7.36
N GLU A 161 11.86 15.84 8.01
CA GLU A 161 10.98 16.16 9.14
C GLU A 161 11.65 15.99 10.51
N GLY A 162 12.83 15.36 10.57
CA GLY A 162 13.48 14.94 11.81
C GLY A 162 13.01 13.56 12.28
N PHE A 163 13.81 12.91 13.13
CA PHE A 163 13.48 11.58 13.66
C PHE A 163 12.69 11.69 14.96
N GLU A 164 11.47 11.13 14.97
CA GLU A 164 10.65 11.01 16.17
C GLU A 164 10.53 9.55 16.60
N ILE A 165 11.15 9.22 17.74
CA ILE A 165 11.21 7.86 18.29
C ILE A 165 9.81 7.25 18.48
N LEU A 166 8.84 8.05 18.93
CA LEU A 166 7.47 7.58 19.19
C LEU A 166 6.63 7.32 17.92
N LYS A 167 7.07 7.82 16.75
CA LYS A 167 6.42 7.53 15.47
C LYS A 167 6.97 6.24 14.84
N PHE A 168 8.21 5.87 15.16
CA PHE A 168 8.90 4.71 14.60
C PHE A 168 8.19 3.35 14.80
N PRO A 169 7.77 2.96 16.03
CA PRO A 169 7.24 1.61 16.24
C PRO A 169 5.82 1.43 15.69
N ARG A 170 5.12 2.50 15.27
CA ARG A 170 3.70 2.43 14.91
C ARG A 170 3.45 1.50 13.73
N SER A 171 4.16 1.68 12.62
CA SER A 171 3.98 0.83 11.44
C SER A 171 4.40 -0.61 11.70
N PHE A 172 5.44 -0.81 12.52
CA PHE A 172 5.86 -2.14 12.96
C PHE A 172 4.76 -2.85 13.77
N ILE A 173 4.20 -2.18 14.79
CA ILE A 173 3.16 -2.75 15.64
C ILE A 173 1.90 -3.06 14.82
N VAL A 174 1.45 -2.13 13.98
CA VAL A 174 0.24 -2.33 13.18
C VAL A 174 0.43 -3.45 12.17
N MET A 175 1.59 -3.55 11.50
CA MET A 175 1.85 -4.65 10.58
C MET A 175 1.91 -6.01 11.30
N PHE A 176 2.53 -6.08 12.47
CA PHE A 176 2.56 -7.31 13.26
C PHE A 176 1.16 -7.72 13.75
N LEU A 177 0.35 -6.76 14.24
CA LEU A 177 -1.04 -7.02 14.61
C LEU A 177 -1.89 -7.44 13.41
N SER A 178 -1.66 -6.87 12.23
CA SER A 178 -2.30 -7.31 10.98
C SER A 178 -1.94 -8.76 10.64
N ALA A 179 -0.67 -9.15 10.81
CA ALA A 179 -0.24 -10.54 10.65
C ALA A 179 -0.94 -11.45 11.68
N PHE A 180 -1.03 -11.01 12.94
CA PHE A 180 -1.76 -11.74 13.98
C PHE A 180 -3.25 -11.94 13.64
N ILE A 181 -3.90 -10.95 13.03
CA ILE A 181 -5.31 -11.08 12.65
C ILE A 181 -5.51 -12.10 11.52
N ILE A 182 -4.59 -12.17 10.57
CA ILE A 182 -4.79 -12.95 9.33
C ILE A 182 -4.05 -14.29 9.30
N HIS A 183 -3.16 -14.60 10.26
CA HIS A 183 -2.32 -15.80 10.22
C HIS A 183 -3.12 -17.11 10.21
N SER A 184 -4.34 -17.12 10.75
CA SER A 184 -5.20 -18.31 10.78
C SER A 184 -5.90 -18.58 9.44
N TYR A 185 -5.78 -17.68 8.47
CA TYR A 185 -6.51 -17.70 7.20
C TYR A 185 -5.61 -17.92 5.98
N THR A 186 -4.34 -18.24 6.22
CA THR A 186 -3.37 -18.63 5.21
C THR A 186 -2.33 -19.54 5.85
N ASP A 187 -1.81 -20.50 5.10
CA ASP A 187 -0.64 -21.30 5.46
C ASP A 187 0.61 -20.85 4.67
N ASN A 188 0.48 -19.84 3.81
CA ASN A 188 1.53 -19.39 2.91
C ASN A 188 2.22 -18.12 3.43
N LEU A 189 3.55 -18.17 3.54
CA LEU A 189 4.30 -17.09 4.16
C LEU A 189 4.26 -15.79 3.34
N ALA A 190 4.41 -15.85 2.00
CA ALA A 190 4.32 -14.66 1.16
C ALA A 190 2.95 -13.99 1.26
N ILE A 191 1.87 -14.77 1.24
CA ILE A 191 0.50 -14.25 1.33
C ILE A 191 0.21 -13.68 2.72
N LEU A 192 0.74 -14.26 3.80
CA LEU A 192 0.68 -13.66 5.13
C LEU A 192 1.37 -12.29 5.18
N ILE A 193 2.57 -12.18 4.63
CA ILE A 193 3.37 -10.94 4.67
C ILE A 193 2.71 -9.87 3.81
N LEU A 194 2.30 -10.21 2.59
CA LEU A 194 1.65 -9.25 1.69
C LEU A 194 0.26 -8.87 2.24
N GLY A 195 -0.50 -9.84 2.73
CA GLY A 195 -1.79 -9.60 3.35
C GLY A 195 -1.69 -8.69 4.57
N SER A 196 -0.69 -8.90 5.43
CA SER A 196 -0.50 -8.08 6.63
C SER A 196 -0.08 -6.66 6.29
N ALA A 197 0.79 -6.48 5.29
CA ALA A 197 1.15 -5.16 4.76
C ALA A 197 -0.06 -4.44 4.14
N GLY A 198 -0.93 -5.15 3.43
CA GLY A 198 -2.15 -4.57 2.83
C GLY A 198 -3.15 -4.14 3.87
N LEU A 199 -3.38 -4.97 4.89
CA LEU A 199 -4.28 -4.67 6.00
C LEU A 199 -3.74 -3.53 6.87
N GLU A 200 -2.44 -3.53 7.18
CA GLU A 200 -1.78 -2.38 7.85
C GLU A 200 -2.05 -1.10 7.10
N ARG A 201 -1.85 -1.13 5.77
CA ARG A 201 -2.01 0.07 4.95
C ARG A 201 -3.43 0.59 4.98
N LEU A 202 -4.42 -0.31 4.95
CA LEU A 202 -5.83 0.04 5.03
C LEU A 202 -6.15 0.68 6.39
N ILE A 203 -5.71 0.08 7.50
CA ILE A 203 -5.95 0.58 8.87
C ILE A 203 -5.30 1.95 9.07
N VAL A 204 -4.01 2.09 8.73
CA VAL A 204 -3.27 3.33 8.94
C VAL A 204 -3.82 4.46 8.07
N GLU A 205 -4.16 4.16 6.82
CA GLU A 205 -4.72 5.18 5.94
C GLU A 205 -6.15 5.54 6.29
N PHE A 206 -6.97 4.61 6.76
CA PHE A 206 -8.28 4.91 7.33
C PHE A 206 -8.16 5.90 8.50
N TYR A 207 -7.32 5.55 9.48
CA TYR A 207 -7.13 6.34 10.69
C TYR A 207 -6.62 7.76 10.38
N LYS A 208 -5.57 7.88 9.56
CA LYS A 208 -5.01 9.18 9.18
C LYS A 208 -5.98 10.03 8.33
N THR A 209 -6.72 9.39 7.44
CA THR A 209 -7.55 10.08 6.45
C THR A 209 -8.89 10.51 7.01
N PHE A 210 -9.59 9.63 7.72
CA PHE A 210 -10.99 9.84 8.08
C PHE A 210 -11.21 10.11 9.57
N ILE A 211 -10.26 9.77 10.45
CA ILE A 211 -10.36 10.02 11.89
C ILE A 211 -9.60 11.30 12.28
N ILE A 212 -8.29 11.35 12.00
CA ILE A 212 -7.47 12.53 12.36
C ILE A 212 -7.76 13.71 11.41
N LEU A 213 -8.12 13.43 10.15
CA LEU A 213 -8.21 14.42 9.07
C LEU A 213 -6.90 15.21 8.89
N SER A 214 -5.76 14.55 9.12
CA SER A 214 -4.45 15.21 9.08
C SER A 214 -4.07 15.62 7.65
N THR A 215 -3.50 16.81 7.51
CA THR A 215 -2.84 17.22 6.26
C THR A 215 -1.64 16.31 6.01
N PRO A 216 -1.48 15.70 4.82
CA PRO A 216 -0.34 14.83 4.56
C PRO A 216 0.99 15.61 4.66
N GLY A 217 1.92 15.16 5.51
CA GLY A 217 3.21 15.83 5.73
C GLY A 217 4.06 16.02 4.47
N LYS A 218 3.83 15.18 3.45
CA LYS A 218 4.47 15.28 2.13
C LYS A 218 4.21 16.59 1.39
N PHE A 219 3.10 17.29 1.65
CA PHE A 219 2.70 18.50 0.92
C PHE A 219 3.18 19.79 1.59
N PHE A 220 3.40 20.82 0.78
CA PHE A 220 3.34 22.19 1.30
C PHE A 220 1.92 22.49 1.79
N PRO A 221 1.75 23.26 2.88
CA PRO A 221 0.43 23.52 3.48
C PRO A 221 -0.51 24.35 2.59
N THR A 222 -0.07 24.72 1.39
CA THR A 222 -0.82 25.51 0.43
C THR A 222 -1.84 24.65 -0.33
N ILE A 223 -3.12 24.97 -0.17
CA ILE A 223 -4.21 24.34 -0.94
C ILE A 223 -4.19 24.90 -2.35
N LEU A 224 -3.97 24.04 -3.35
CA LEU A 224 -3.95 24.42 -4.76
C LEU A 224 -5.35 24.36 -5.40
N ASN A 225 -6.21 23.47 -4.90
CA ASN A 225 -7.54 23.26 -5.48
C ASN A 225 -8.64 23.38 -4.42
N LYS A 226 -9.21 24.59 -4.31
CA LYS A 226 -10.27 24.90 -3.33
C LYS A 226 -11.57 24.14 -3.61
N GLN A 227 -11.89 23.85 -4.88
CA GLN A 227 -13.08 23.08 -5.24
C GLN A 227 -12.99 21.63 -4.74
N TRP A 228 -11.82 20.99 -4.86
CA TRP A 228 -11.65 19.63 -4.33
C TRP A 228 -11.55 19.59 -2.81
N TYR A 229 -11.21 20.69 -2.15
CA TYR A 229 -11.29 20.77 -0.69
C TYR A 229 -12.73 20.57 -0.17
N THR A 230 -13.73 21.09 -0.89
CA THR A 230 -15.16 20.88 -0.56
C THR A 230 -15.70 19.57 -1.12
N ASN A 231 -15.34 19.23 -2.35
CA ASN A 231 -15.95 18.10 -3.08
C ASN A 231 -15.36 16.73 -2.74
N ARG A 232 -14.26 16.66 -1.96
CA ARG A 232 -13.62 15.39 -1.57
C ARG A 232 -14.50 14.44 -0.77
N THR A 233 -15.62 14.89 -0.23
CA THR A 233 -16.58 14.04 0.52
C THR A 233 -17.13 12.90 -0.33
N VAL A 234 -17.18 13.05 -1.66
CA VAL A 234 -17.57 11.96 -2.59
C VAL A 234 -16.66 10.74 -2.41
N PHE A 235 -15.37 10.94 -2.12
CA PHE A 235 -14.43 9.84 -1.88
C PHE A 235 -14.69 9.14 -0.54
N VAL A 236 -15.30 9.81 0.44
CA VAL A 236 -15.72 9.18 1.69
C VAL A 236 -16.81 8.15 1.41
N ALA A 237 -17.82 8.52 0.63
CA ALA A 237 -18.90 7.62 0.24
C ALA A 237 -18.37 6.40 -0.55
N SER A 238 -17.51 6.65 -1.54
CA SER A 238 -16.86 5.59 -2.32
C SER A 238 -16.03 4.65 -1.43
N TYR A 239 -15.29 5.20 -0.46
CA TYR A 239 -14.51 4.40 0.49
C TYR A 239 -15.40 3.51 1.35
N PHE A 240 -16.42 4.06 2.01
CA PHE A 240 -17.29 3.29 2.88
C PHE A 240 -18.09 2.22 2.12
N LEU A 241 -18.59 2.54 0.93
CA LEU A 241 -19.23 1.54 0.06
C LEU A 241 -18.27 0.37 -0.23
N SER A 242 -17.01 0.68 -0.55
CA SER A 242 -15.99 -0.33 -0.82
C SER A 242 -15.72 -1.21 0.40
N ILE A 243 -15.61 -0.62 1.59
CA ILE A 243 -15.41 -1.36 2.85
C ILE A 243 -16.63 -2.23 3.18
N THR A 244 -17.85 -1.70 3.03
CA THR A 244 -19.08 -2.48 3.23
C THR A 244 -19.14 -3.68 2.29
N LEU A 245 -18.77 -3.51 1.03
CA LEU A 245 -18.68 -4.62 0.08
C LEU A 245 -17.61 -5.64 0.48
N ILE A 246 -16.43 -5.19 0.94
CA ILE A 246 -15.39 -6.10 1.43
C ILE A 246 -15.89 -6.92 2.63
N ILE A 247 -16.59 -6.29 3.57
CA ILE A 247 -17.14 -6.98 4.75
C ILE A 247 -18.29 -7.92 4.36
N ALA A 248 -19.18 -7.49 3.47
CA ALA A 248 -20.30 -8.32 3.00
C ALA A 248 -19.83 -9.56 2.23
N LEU A 249 -18.72 -9.42 1.48
CA LEU A 249 -18.09 -10.47 0.69
C LEU A 249 -16.89 -11.10 1.43
N TRP A 250 -16.88 -11.03 2.77
CA TRP A 250 -15.80 -11.59 3.59
C TRP A 250 -15.83 -13.14 3.64
N GLN A 251 -16.92 -13.75 3.18
CA GLN A 251 -17.12 -15.21 3.11
C GLN A 251 -16.08 -15.87 2.19
#